data_AF-A0A8S9GH24-F1
#
_entry.id   AF-A0A8S9GH24-F1
#
_cell.length_a   1.000
_cell.length_b   1.000
_cell.length_c   1.000
_cell.angle_alpha   90.00
_cell.angle_beta   90.00
_cell.angle_gamma   90.00
#
_symmetry.space_group_name_H-M   'P 1'
#
loop_
_entity.id
_entity.type
_entity.pdbx_description
1 polymer ?
#
loop_
_entity_poly.entity_id
_entity_poly.type
_entity_poly.pdbx_seq_one_letter_code
_entity_poly.pdbx_strand_id
1 'polypeptide(L)' 'MVHDLEEVRPPGVKACKAAKCKKHGNEAAFDQLQSMLIVKENISKLKLFDHLLAQKDTLSDIEVSLKNKLVSEML' A
#
# COMPACT_ATOMS: atom_id res chain seq x y z
N MET A 1 -14.05 -38.94 11.27
CA MET A 1 -12.65 -38.45 11.20
C MET A 1 -12.09 -38.95 9.89
N VAL A 2 -11.91 -38.04 8.93
CA VAL A 2 -11.38 -38.35 7.60
C VAL A 2 -9.89 -38.67 7.78
N HIS A 3 -9.46 -39.84 7.34
CA HIS A 3 -8.05 -40.20 7.35
C HIS A 3 -7.35 -39.38 6.26
N ASP A 4 -6.42 -38.52 6.68
CA ASP A 4 -5.47 -37.89 5.76
C ASP A 4 -4.70 -39.01 5.07
N LEU A 5 -4.83 -39.07 3.75
CA LEU A 5 -3.97 -39.89 2.91
C LEU A 5 -2.56 -39.32 3.04
N GLU A 6 -1.82 -39.94 3.95
CA GLU A 6 -0.39 -39.79 4.08
C GLU A 6 0.21 -40.17 2.71
N GLU A 7 0.50 -39.16 1.88
CA GLU A 7 1.20 -39.34 0.61
C GLU A 7 2.59 -39.92 0.91
N VAL A 8 2.67 -41.25 0.98
CA VAL A 8 3.90 -42.01 1.12
C VAL A 8 4.73 -41.75 -0.13
N ARG A 9 5.64 -40.78 -0.04
CA ARG A 9 6.53 -40.45 -1.16
C ARG A 9 7.56 -41.57 -1.32
N PRO A 10 7.86 -41.97 -2.56
CA PRO A 10 8.78 -43.07 -2.82
C PRO A 10 10.19 -42.80 -2.26
N PRO A 11 10.89 -43.84 -1.78
CA PRO A 11 12.25 -43.72 -1.26
C PRO A 11 13.19 -43.15 -2.32
N GLY A 12 14.01 -42.15 -1.97
CA GLY A 12 14.99 -41.53 -2.87
C GLY A 12 14.65 -40.10 -3.31
N VAL A 13 13.45 -39.61 -3.02
CA VAL A 13 13.05 -38.22 -3.30
C VAL A 13 13.49 -37.30 -2.15
N LYS A 14 14.47 -36.41 -2.39
CA LYS A 14 15.04 -35.53 -1.35
C LYS A 14 13.98 -34.57 -0.76
N ALA A 15 13.70 -34.70 0.53
CA ALA A 15 12.70 -33.93 1.29
C ALA A 15 13.12 -32.49 1.69
N CYS A 16 13.92 -31.79 0.87
CA CYS A 16 14.55 -30.54 1.30
C CYS A 16 13.71 -29.25 1.15
N LYS A 17 12.46 -29.31 0.65
CA LYS A 17 11.70 -28.08 0.34
C LYS A 17 10.40 -27.85 1.11
N ALA A 18 9.88 -28.81 1.86
CA ALA A 18 8.58 -28.65 2.52
C ALA A 18 8.64 -27.82 3.84
N ALA A 19 9.75 -27.86 4.57
CA ALA A 19 9.84 -27.24 5.90
C ALA A 19 10.31 -25.76 5.90
N LYS A 20 10.61 -25.16 4.73
CA LYS A 20 11.19 -23.81 4.63
C LYS A 20 10.29 -22.80 3.93
N CYS A 21 8.98 -23.02 3.93
CA CYS A 21 8.01 -21.98 3.56
C CYS A 21 7.92 -20.97 4.71
N LYS A 22 8.79 -19.95 4.71
CA LYS A 22 8.67 -18.81 5.63
C LYS A 22 7.31 -18.15 5.36
N LYS A 23 6.39 -18.21 6.33
CA LYS A 23 5.06 -17.60 6.21
C LYS A 23 5.08 -16.07 6.19
N HIS A 24 6.22 -15.47 6.54
CA HIS A 24 6.39 -14.03 6.76
C HIS A 24 7.62 -13.45 6.02
N GLY A 25 7.84 -13.86 4.76
CA GLY A 25 9.11 -13.59 4.06
C GLY A 25 9.37 -12.12 3.73
N ASN A 26 8.33 -11.29 3.64
CA ASN A 26 8.46 -9.95 3.05
C ASN A 26 7.61 -8.87 3.75
N GLU A 27 7.16 -9.10 4.97
CA GLU A 27 6.29 -8.18 5.72
C GLU A 27 6.91 -6.79 5.83
N ALA A 28 8.20 -6.71 6.16
CA ALA A 28 8.93 -5.44 6.20
C ALA A 28 8.94 -4.67 4.88
N ALA A 29 8.96 -5.36 3.73
CA ALA A 29 8.86 -4.68 2.43
C ALA A 29 7.44 -4.20 2.15
N PHE A 30 6.42 -4.92 2.60
CA PHE A 30 5.03 -4.45 2.52
C PHE A 30 4.82 -3.21 3.39
N ASP A 31 5.33 -3.21 4.62
CA ASP A 31 5.26 -2.05 5.52
C ASP A 31 5.97 -0.83 4.91
N GLN A 32 7.13 -1.04 4.27
CA GLN A 32 7.85 0.02 3.57
C GLN A 32 7.05 0.56 2.38
N LEU A 33 6.45 -0.32 1.56
CA LEU A 33 5.61 0.09 0.43
C LEU A 33 4.37 0.87 0.90
N GLN A 34 3.74 0.43 1.99
CA GLN A 34 2.61 1.12 2.58
C GLN A 34 3.00 2.51 3.08
N SER A 35 4.15 2.62 3.75
CA SER A 35 4.70 3.91 4.21
C SER A 35 4.98 4.85 3.03
N MET A 36 5.59 4.34 1.95
CA MET A 36 5.84 5.10 0.73
C MET A 36 4.55 5.56 0.06
N LEU A 37 3.50 4.73 0.08
CA LEU A 37 2.20 5.08 -0.49
C LEU A 37 1.55 6.25 0.25
N ILE A 38 1.62 6.24 1.58
CA ILE A 38 1.12 7.35 2.42
C ILE A 38 1.88 8.64 2.09
N VAL A 39 3.21 8.59 2.01
CA VAL A 39 4.04 9.75 1.65
C VAL A 39 3.71 10.26 0.26
N LYS A 40 3.52 9.36 -0.72
CA LYS A 40 3.14 9.72 -2.09
C LYS A 40 1.78 10.42 -2.12
N GLU A 41 0.80 9.95 -1.36
CA GLU A 41 -0.52 10.57 -1.27
C GLU A 41 -0.42 12.00 -0.73
N ASN A 42 0.33 12.20 0.36
CA ASN A 42 0.57 13.52 0.94
C ASN A 42 1.25 14.49 -0.03
N ILE A 43 2.29 14.03 -0.75
CA ILE A 43 2.96 14.83 -1.79
C ILE A 43 1.98 15.20 -2.91
N SER A 44 1.08 14.29 -3.29
CA SER A 44 0.10 14.54 -4.34
C SER A 44 -0.92 15.60 -3.92
N LYS A 45 -1.40 15.55 -2.67
CA LYS A 45 -2.28 16.59 -2.09
C LYS A 45 -1.60 17.95 -2.04
N LEU A 46 -0.33 17.99 -1.58
CA LEU A 46 0.48 19.22 -1.55
C LEU A 46 0.62 19.85 -2.93
N LYS A 47 0.99 19.06 -3.95
CA LYS A 47 1.15 19.58 -5.32
C LYS A 47 -0.13 20.15 -5.91
N LEU A 48 -1.27 19.48 -5.65
CA LEU A 48 -2.57 19.97 -6.09
C LEU A 48 -2.93 21.28 -5.38
N PHE A 49 -2.66 21.36 -4.08
CA PHE A 49 -2.88 22.56 -3.29
C PHE A 49 -2.00 23.72 -3.75
N ASP A 50 -0.71 23.49 -4.00
CA ASP A 50 0.22 24.48 -4.54
C ASP A 50 -0.25 25.02 -5.90
N HIS A 51 -0.76 24.15 -6.77
CA HIS A 51 -1.32 24.55 -8.06
C HIS A 51 -2.54 25.46 -7.89
N LEU A 52 -3.46 25.11 -6.99
CA LEU A 52 -4.65 25.92 -6.68
C LEU A 52 -4.28 27.28 -6.06
N LEU A 53 -3.21 27.35 -5.27
CA LEU A 53 -2.70 28.61 -4.71
C LEU A 53 -1.98 29.47 -5.74
N ALA A 54 -1.33 28.86 -6.73
CA ALA A 54 -0.61 29.57 -7.78
C ALA A 54 -1.55 30.21 -8.82
N GLN A 55 -2.82 29.79 -8.87
CA GLN A 55 -3.81 30.32 -9.79
C GLN A 55 -4.14 31.79 -9.45
N LYS A 56 -3.95 32.67 -10.44
CA LYS A 56 -4.13 34.13 -10.28
C LYS A 56 -5.57 34.59 -10.51
N ASP A 57 -6.35 33.79 -11.23
CA ASP A 57 -7.74 34.07 -11.55
C ASP A 57 -8.67 33.59 -10.41
N THR A 58 -9.89 34.12 -10.36
CA THR A 58 -10.90 33.71 -9.39
C THR A 58 -11.20 32.22 -9.54
N LEU A 59 -11.01 31.45 -8.46
CA LEU A 59 -11.34 30.03 -8.43
C LEU A 59 -12.85 29.83 -8.59
N SER A 60 -13.23 28.79 -9.32
CA SER A 60 -14.62 28.32 -9.36
C SER A 60 -15.06 27.80 -7.99
N ASP A 61 -16.38 27.79 -7.74
CA ASP A 61 -16.94 27.29 -6.46
C ASP A 61 -16.50 25.86 -6.13
N ILE A 62 -16.32 25.03 -7.16
CA ILE A 62 -15.85 23.64 -7.03
C ILE A 62 -14.39 23.61 -6.55
N GLU A 63 -13.52 24.44 -7.15
CA GLU A 63 -12.11 24.54 -6.77
C GLU A 63 -11.95 25.11 -5.36
N VAL A 64 -12.78 26.09 -4.97
CA VAL A 64 -12.82 26.63 -3.61
C VAL A 64 -13.21 25.55 -2.61
N SER A 65 -14.25 24.77 -2.90
CA SER A 65 -14.67 23.65 -2.06
C SER A 65 -13.56 22.59 -1.91
N LEU A 66 -12.90 22.23 -3.01
CA LEU A 66 -11.78 21.30 -3.00
C LEU A 66 -10.60 21.83 -2.17
N LYS A 67 -10.26 23.11 -2.33
CA LYS A 67 -9.20 23.77 -1.55
C LYS A 67 -9.50 23.71 -0.05
N ASN A 68 -10.72 24.04 0.36
CA ASN A 68 -11.13 23.98 1.76
C ASN A 68 -11.05 22.57 2.33
N LYS A 69 -11.47 21.56 1.54
CA LYS A 69 -11.35 20.14 1.92
C LYS A 69 -9.88 19.74 2.13
N LEU A 70 -8.99 20.12 1.22
CA LEU A 70 -7.55 19.85 1.32
C LEU A 70 -6.94 20.50 2.57
N VAL A 71 -7.29 21.75 2.88
CA VAL A 71 -6.84 22.44 4.11
C VAL A 71 -7.27 21.67 5.36
N SER A 72 -8.54 21.25 5.44
CA SER A 72 -9.06 20.51 6.59
C SER A 72 -8.46 19.10 6.75
N GLU A 73 -8.01 18.46 5.67
CA GLU A 73 -7.33 17.16 5.75
C GLU A 73 -5.86 17.29 6.17
N MET A 74 -5.26 18.47 6.02
CA MET A 74 -3.84 18.72 6.26
C MET A 74 -3.55 19.41 7.61
N LEU A 75 -4.57 19.95 8.28
CA LEU A 75 -4.53 20.57 9.61
C LEU A 75 -5.11 19.64 10.67
#